data_AF-A0AAV4FQQ5-F1
#
_entry.id   AF-A0AAV4FQQ5-F1
#
_cell.length_a   1.000
_cell.length_b   1.000
_cell.length_c   1.000
_cell.angle_alpha   90.00
_cell.angle_beta   90.00
_cell.angle_gamma   90.00
#
_symmetry.space_group_name_H-M   'P 1'
#
loop_
_entity.id
_entity.type
_entity.pdbx_description
1 polymer ?
#
loop_
_entity_poly.entity_id
_entity_poly.type
_entity_poly.pdbx_seq_one_letter_code
_entity_poly.pdbx_strand_id
1 'polypeptide(L)'
;MNRRLQNNRVLLCCICGLLSNTIRNAIAAVLCPSKGIPMHFDAKCIYFAETKGKQTEYSDRCTISETYGMLITIESCQKNHFITRELETRNGTYWISVAMYDRKKFKTVQGKDLEYVNWAPNYPKSKANKVGGVMNSPSVSKGLWTDDDAMEGKHGFICVLAPVSSCLGEWYGKDCDNHCSDKCVGTINKCNPSNGTCFYGCLPGYQGDKCNQRKTEKNYHNEEVSEFYLDSRRFQQIFQILKGLLYLHTY
;
A
#
# COMPACT_ATOMS: atom_id res chain seq x y z
N MET A 1 -6.37 17.95 39.20
CA MET A 1 -7.25 16.76 39.33
C MET A 1 -7.56 16.14 37.96
N ASN A 2 -6.55 15.75 37.16
CA ASN A 2 -6.83 15.25 35.79
C ASN A 2 -5.76 14.30 35.20
N ARG A 3 -5.18 13.40 36.02
CA ARG A 3 -4.28 12.33 35.52
C ARG A 3 -5.02 11.05 35.10
N ARG A 4 -6.30 10.88 35.43
CA ARG A 4 -7.08 9.66 35.11
C ARG A 4 -7.71 9.65 33.70
N LEU A 5 -8.00 10.81 33.10
CA LEU A 5 -8.68 10.86 31.79
C LEU A 5 -7.76 10.57 30.58
N GLN A 6 -6.45 10.77 30.71
CA GLN A 6 -5.47 10.50 29.64
C GLN A 6 -5.12 9.00 29.55
N ASN A 7 -4.99 8.32 30.69
CA ASN A 7 -4.75 6.86 30.72
C ASN A 7 -5.93 6.07 30.14
N ASN A 8 -7.17 6.53 30.32
CA ASN A 8 -8.34 5.85 29.76
C ASN A 8 -8.40 5.91 28.23
N ARG A 9 -7.89 6.95 27.56
CA ARG A 9 -7.93 7.01 26.08
C ARG A 9 -6.98 6.02 25.43
N VAL A 10 -5.78 5.85 26.00
CA VAL A 10 -4.81 4.84 25.54
C VAL A 10 -5.33 3.42 25.82
N LEU A 11 -5.96 3.21 26.98
CA LEU A 11 -6.54 1.92 27.36
C LEU A 11 -7.76 1.56 26.49
N LEU A 12 -8.64 2.51 26.16
CA LEU A 12 -9.81 2.29 25.30
C LEU A 12 -9.44 1.93 23.86
N CYS A 13 -8.33 2.44 23.34
CA CYS A 13 -7.86 2.15 21.98
C CYS A 13 -7.41 0.67 21.83
N CYS A 14 -6.88 0.07 22.90
CA CYS A 14 -6.50 -1.34 22.93
C CYS A 14 -7.67 -2.31 23.16
N ILE A 15 -8.78 -1.85 23.77
CA ILE A 15 -9.92 -2.73 24.11
C ILE A 15 -10.78 -3.07 22.88
N CYS A 16 -10.86 -2.19 21.87
CA CYS A 16 -11.66 -2.45 20.66
C CYS A 16 -11.07 -3.49 19.68
N GLY A 17 -9.83 -3.96 19.90
CA GLY A 17 -9.16 -4.91 19.00
C GLY A 17 -9.12 -6.37 19.48
N LEU A 18 -9.60 -6.68 20.69
CA LEU A 18 -9.46 -8.02 21.28
C LEU A 18 -10.66 -8.94 21.08
N LEU A 19 -11.68 -8.52 20.32
CA LEU A 19 -12.85 -9.34 20.01
C LEU A 19 -12.99 -9.52 18.50
N SER A 20 -12.09 -10.27 17.88
CA SER A 20 -12.40 -10.96 16.62
C SER A 20 -11.33 -12.00 16.24
N ASN A 21 -11.77 -13.26 16.26
CA ASN A 21 -11.31 -14.41 15.46
C ASN A 21 -10.19 -15.31 16.01
N THR A 22 -10.63 -16.28 16.82
CA THR A 22 -10.31 -17.69 16.60
C THR A 22 -10.68 -18.12 15.18
N ILE A 23 -9.74 -18.08 14.23
CA ILE A 23 -9.71 -19.00 13.07
C ILE A 23 -8.26 -19.37 12.82
N ARG A 24 -7.91 -20.64 13.08
CA ARG A 24 -6.67 -21.25 12.60
C ARG A 24 -6.75 -21.29 11.08
N ASN A 25 -5.82 -20.63 10.40
CA ASN A 25 -5.41 -20.96 9.04
C ASN A 25 -3.92 -20.62 8.94
N ALA A 26 -3.15 -21.54 8.35
CA ALA A 26 -1.70 -21.44 8.23
C ALA A 26 -1.29 -20.07 7.68
N ILE A 27 -0.72 -19.23 8.55
CA ILE A 27 -0.18 -17.93 8.15
C ILE A 27 1.08 -18.24 7.37
N ALA A 28 1.06 -18.04 6.05
CA ALA A 28 2.29 -18.00 5.27
C ALA A 28 3.25 -17.04 5.97
N ALA A 29 4.43 -17.52 6.36
CA ALA A 29 5.41 -16.70 7.05
C ALA A 29 5.73 -15.48 6.15
N VAL A 30 5.44 -14.27 6.65
CA VAL A 30 5.86 -13.04 5.98
C VAL A 30 7.39 -13.04 6.01
N LEU A 31 8.01 -13.38 4.88
CA LEU A 31 9.47 -13.38 4.73
C LEU A 31 9.92 -11.93 4.48
N CYS A 32 10.52 -11.32 5.50
CA CYS A 32 11.10 -9.99 5.36
C CYS A 32 12.49 -10.04 4.74
N PRO A 33 12.81 -9.14 3.80
CA PRO A 33 14.19 -8.96 3.37
C PRO A 33 15.08 -8.54 4.54
N SER A 34 16.28 -9.13 4.63
CA SER A 34 17.36 -8.67 5.51
C SER A 34 16.95 -8.48 6.99
N LYS A 35 17.16 -7.27 7.56
CA LYS A 35 16.86 -6.91 8.97
C LYS A 35 15.40 -6.45 9.17
N GLY A 36 14.51 -6.75 8.23
CA GLY A 36 13.11 -6.37 8.32
C GLY A 36 12.38 -7.14 9.42
N ILE A 37 11.52 -6.44 10.15
CA ILE A 37 10.67 -7.00 11.20
C ILE A 37 9.26 -7.19 10.61
N PRO A 38 8.70 -8.41 10.61
CA PRO A 38 7.39 -8.68 10.01
C PRO A 38 6.24 -8.12 10.85
N MET A 39 5.33 -7.39 10.20
CA MET A 39 4.03 -7.02 10.76
C MET A 39 2.97 -8.00 10.27
N HIS A 40 2.73 -9.07 11.03
CA HIS A 40 1.82 -10.15 10.62
C HIS A 40 0.39 -9.70 10.28
N PHE A 41 -0.10 -8.62 10.89
CA PHE A 41 -1.45 -8.09 10.66
C PHE A 41 -1.58 -7.18 9.44
N ASP A 42 -0.47 -6.78 8.80
CA ASP A 42 -0.45 -5.86 7.64
C ASP A 42 0.35 -6.44 6.46
N ALA A 43 0.85 -7.67 6.58
CA ALA A 43 1.69 -8.36 5.58
C ALA A 43 2.86 -7.51 5.03
N LYS A 44 3.37 -6.58 5.84
CA LYS A 44 4.47 -5.68 5.52
C LYS A 44 5.63 -5.90 6.47
N CYS A 45 6.79 -5.42 6.08
CA CYS A 45 7.98 -5.44 6.91
C CYS A 45 8.31 -4.01 7.34
N ILE A 46 8.82 -3.83 8.54
CA ILE A 46 9.38 -2.56 8.98
C ILE A 46 10.86 -2.68 9.25
N TYR A 47 11.57 -1.57 9.14
CA TYR A 47 12.98 -1.51 9.48
C TYR A 47 13.27 -0.14 10.09
N PHE A 48 14.19 -0.11 11.05
CA PHE A 48 14.63 1.12 11.72
C PHE A 48 15.99 1.53 11.20
N ALA A 49 16.05 2.64 10.45
CA ALA A 49 17.30 3.25 10.04
C ALA A 49 17.81 4.15 11.17
N GLU A 50 18.80 3.66 11.91
CA GLU A 50 19.32 4.33 13.13
C GLU A 50 20.19 5.56 12.83
N THR A 51 20.77 5.64 11.63
CA THR A 51 21.57 6.80 11.21
C THR A 51 20.67 8.02 11.09
N LYS A 52 20.87 9.00 11.99
CA LYS A 52 20.04 10.20 12.05
C LYS A 52 20.22 11.09 10.82
N GLY A 53 19.13 11.64 10.32
CA GLY A 53 19.12 12.56 9.18
C GLY A 53 17.87 13.46 9.15
N LYS A 54 17.81 14.34 8.15
CA LYS A 54 16.66 15.20 7.88
C LYS A 54 15.49 14.36 7.35
N GLN A 55 14.24 14.77 7.59
CA GLN A 55 13.08 13.99 7.12
C GLN A 55 13.11 13.82 5.60
N THR A 56 13.56 14.85 4.87
CA THR A 56 13.67 14.86 3.40
C THR A 56 14.64 13.82 2.84
N GLU A 57 15.53 13.27 3.65
CA GLU A 57 16.48 12.21 3.24
C GLU A 57 15.85 10.80 3.29
N TYR A 58 14.56 10.67 3.61
CA TYR A 58 13.94 9.36 3.86
C TYR A 58 14.04 8.40 2.67
N SER A 59 14.04 8.89 1.43
CA SER A 59 14.15 8.06 0.22
C SER A 59 15.41 7.20 0.24
N ASP A 60 16.52 7.81 0.64
CA ASP A 60 17.83 7.16 0.67
C ASP A 60 17.96 6.32 1.94
N ARG A 61 17.44 6.83 3.07
CA ARG A 61 17.57 6.19 4.39
C ARG A 61 16.70 4.95 4.55
N CYS A 62 15.56 4.90 3.85
CA CYS A 62 14.64 3.76 3.90
C CYS A 62 14.87 2.72 2.81
N THR A 63 15.77 2.98 1.87
CA THR A 63 16.11 2.02 0.81
C THR A 63 17.22 1.07 1.29
N ILE A 64 16.98 -0.24 1.21
CA ILE A 64 17.98 -1.28 1.57
C ILE A 64 18.13 -2.30 0.45
N SER A 65 19.35 -2.61 0.02
CA SER A 65 19.65 -3.71 -0.92
C SER A 65 18.67 -3.81 -2.10
N GLU A 66 18.47 -2.70 -2.82
CA GLU A 66 17.53 -2.55 -3.97
C GLU A 66 16.03 -2.62 -3.64
N THR A 67 15.66 -2.77 -2.37
CA THR A 67 14.28 -2.66 -1.89
C THR A 67 13.99 -1.20 -1.55
N TYR A 68 13.12 -0.56 -2.31
CA TYR A 68 12.61 0.76 -1.98
C TYR A 68 11.77 0.70 -0.70
N GLY A 69 12.03 1.63 0.22
CA GLY A 69 11.27 1.76 1.45
C GLY A 69 10.76 3.17 1.63
N MET A 70 9.57 3.31 2.19
CA MET A 70 8.97 4.60 2.54
C MET A 70 8.96 4.78 4.04
N LEU A 71 8.78 6.02 4.51
CA LEU A 71 8.42 6.26 5.90
C LEU A 71 7.12 5.52 6.25
N ILE A 72 7.07 4.95 7.45
CA ILE A 72 5.88 4.27 7.95
C ILE A 72 4.68 5.22 8.03
N THR A 73 3.57 4.81 7.43
CA THR A 73 2.27 5.43 7.68
C THR A 73 1.57 4.65 8.78
N ILE A 74 1.22 5.32 9.88
CA ILE A 74 0.56 4.71 11.03
C ILE A 74 -0.94 5.02 10.94
N GLU A 75 -1.72 4.06 10.44
CA GLU A 75 -3.16 4.20 10.14
C GLU A 75 -4.06 3.52 11.18
N SER A 76 -3.49 2.96 12.25
CA SER A 76 -4.28 2.31 13.31
C SER A 76 -3.55 2.29 14.65
N CYS A 77 -4.34 2.15 15.72
CA CYS A 77 -3.80 1.94 17.06
C CYS A 77 -2.99 0.64 17.15
N GLN A 78 -3.43 -0.44 16.49
CA GLN A 78 -2.70 -1.72 16.45
C GLN A 78 -1.30 -1.54 15.87
N LYS A 79 -1.19 -0.79 14.76
CA LYS A 79 0.08 -0.48 14.12
C LYS A 79 0.97 0.41 15.01
N ASN A 80 0.40 1.43 15.64
CA ASN A 80 1.14 2.27 16.59
C ASN A 80 1.68 1.44 17.76
N HIS A 81 0.85 0.57 18.34
CA HIS A 81 1.22 -0.27 19.47
C HIS A 81 2.34 -1.26 19.09
N PHE A 82 2.24 -1.90 17.93
CA PHE A 82 3.29 -2.77 17.40
C PHE A 82 4.64 -2.05 17.34
N ILE A 83 4.69 -0.87 16.70
CA ILE A 83 5.91 -0.07 16.58
C ILE A 83 6.41 0.38 17.96
N THR A 84 5.49 0.73 18.87
CA THR A 84 5.83 1.12 20.25
C THR A 84 6.58 0.01 20.99
N ARG A 85 6.19 -1.26 20.79
CA ARG A 85 6.89 -2.42 21.35
C ARG A 85 8.27 -2.61 20.74
N GLU A 86 8.40 -2.45 19.42
CA GLU A 86 9.71 -2.53 18.74
C GLU A 86 10.68 -1.41 19.15
N LEU A 87 10.17 -0.29 19.65
CA LEU A 87 10.95 0.81 20.21
C LEU A 87 11.47 0.52 21.64
N GLU A 88 10.97 -0.50 22.34
CA GLU A 88 11.36 -0.77 23.74
C GLU A 88 12.85 -1.06 23.92
N THR A 89 13.46 -1.67 22.91
CA THR A 89 14.88 -2.03 22.89
C THR A 89 15.76 -0.95 22.24
N ARG A 90 15.16 0.16 21.79
CA ARG A 90 15.82 1.22 21.01
C ARG A 90 15.82 2.53 21.78
N ASN A 91 16.80 3.38 21.53
CA ASN A 91 16.86 4.72 22.12
C ASN A 91 16.92 5.78 21.02
N GLY A 92 15.99 6.74 21.07
CA GLY A 92 15.95 7.84 20.12
C GLY A 92 14.54 8.24 19.71
N THR A 93 14.51 9.07 18.69
CA THR A 93 13.31 9.61 18.06
C THR A 93 13.44 9.34 16.57
N TYR A 94 12.32 8.98 15.93
CA TYR A 94 12.32 8.49 14.56
C TYR A 94 11.26 9.18 13.72
N TRP A 95 11.63 9.60 12.51
CA TRP A 95 10.71 10.11 11.51
C TRP A 95 9.66 9.05 11.12
N ILE A 96 8.43 9.51 10.95
CA ILE A 96 7.28 8.76 10.41
C ILE A 96 6.67 9.54 9.23
N SER A 97 5.77 8.91 8.47
CA SER A 97 5.11 9.51 7.30
C SER A 97 4.05 10.52 7.70
N VAL A 98 4.50 11.64 8.26
CA VAL A 98 3.68 12.78 8.67
C VAL A 98 4.42 14.05 8.26
N ALA A 99 3.79 14.86 7.42
CA ALA A 99 4.34 16.12 6.94
C ALA A 99 3.26 17.21 6.97
N MET A 100 3.67 18.44 7.31
CA MET A 100 2.78 19.59 7.24
C MET A 100 2.43 19.92 5.77
N TYR A 101 1.13 20.00 5.50
CA TYR A 101 0.58 20.31 4.18
C TYR A 101 0.15 21.78 4.08
N ASP A 102 -0.62 22.28 5.05
CA ASP A 102 -1.15 23.65 5.09
C ASP A 102 -1.33 24.11 6.53
N ARG A 103 -0.71 25.21 6.95
CA ARG A 103 -0.96 25.91 8.25
C ARG A 103 -1.36 24.97 9.41
N LYS A 104 -0.43 24.11 9.84
CA LYS A 104 -0.60 23.08 10.91
C LYS A 104 -1.59 21.95 10.62
N LYS A 105 -2.00 21.76 9.37
CA LYS A 105 -2.66 20.53 8.88
C LYS A 105 -1.59 19.58 8.38
N PHE A 106 -1.76 18.30 8.71
CA PHE A 106 -0.78 17.26 8.43
C PHE A 106 -1.39 16.19 7.53
N LYS A 107 -0.54 15.67 6.64
CA LYS A 107 -0.82 14.57 5.72
C LYS A 107 0.35 13.59 5.75
N THR A 108 0.21 12.45 5.08
CA THR A 108 1.37 11.60 4.81
C THR A 108 2.37 12.34 3.93
N VAL A 109 3.63 11.88 3.86
CA VAL A 109 4.61 12.48 2.94
C VAL A 109 4.19 12.41 1.46
N GLN A 110 3.21 11.56 1.15
CA GLN A 110 2.59 11.41 -0.17
C GLN A 110 1.32 12.25 -0.36
N GLY A 111 0.92 13.03 0.63
CA GLY A 111 -0.26 13.90 0.54
C GLY A 111 -1.62 13.21 0.79
N LYS A 112 -1.63 11.97 1.32
CA LYS A 112 -2.86 11.31 1.80
C LYS A 112 -3.24 11.86 3.18
N ASP A 113 -4.53 11.98 3.48
CA ASP A 113 -5.00 12.38 4.81
C ASP A 113 -4.64 11.34 5.88
N LEU A 114 -4.44 11.80 7.11
CA LEU A 114 -4.14 10.93 8.25
C LEU A 114 -5.43 10.32 8.81
N GLU A 115 -5.58 9.01 8.66
CA GLU A 115 -6.73 8.25 9.21
C GLU A 115 -6.61 7.99 10.71
N TYR A 116 -5.39 8.07 11.25
CA TYR A 116 -5.08 7.88 12.65
C TYR A 116 -4.03 8.89 13.09
N VAL A 117 -4.13 9.36 14.34
CA VAL A 117 -3.16 10.25 14.97
C VAL A 117 -2.90 9.84 16.42
N ASN A 118 -1.64 9.96 16.86
CA ASN A 118 -1.26 9.68 18.25
C ASN A 118 -0.32 10.76 18.82
N TRP A 119 -0.67 12.02 18.61
CA TRP A 119 0.10 13.15 19.11
C TRP A 119 0.23 13.13 20.63
N ALA A 120 1.44 13.42 21.12
CA ALA A 120 1.68 13.68 22.52
C ALA A 120 0.89 14.92 22.99
N PRO A 121 0.57 15.04 24.29
CA PRO A 121 -0.16 16.19 24.80
C PRO A 121 0.48 17.53 24.39
N ASN A 122 -0.34 18.40 23.80
CA ASN A 122 0.03 19.73 23.28
C ASN A 122 0.87 19.75 22.00
N TYR A 123 1.06 18.62 21.32
CA TYR A 123 1.69 18.57 19.99
C TYR A 123 0.62 18.60 18.89
N PRO A 124 0.94 19.08 17.69
CA PRO A 124 2.25 19.60 17.21
C PRO A 124 2.57 21.05 17.67
N LYS A 125 3.86 21.38 17.82
CA LYS A 125 4.38 22.65 18.39
C LYS A 125 5.43 23.37 17.56
N SER A 126 6.11 22.70 16.63
CA SER A 126 7.17 23.29 15.83
C SER A 126 6.67 24.52 15.08
N LYS A 127 7.54 25.52 14.99
CA LYS A 127 7.29 26.79 14.27
C LYS A 127 8.00 26.84 12.92
N ALA A 128 8.64 25.75 12.52
CA ALA A 128 9.35 25.66 11.24
C ALA A 128 8.38 25.79 10.06
N ASN A 129 8.90 26.23 8.91
CA ASN A 129 8.13 26.31 7.66
C ASN A 129 7.80 24.94 7.08
N LYS A 130 8.60 23.92 7.42
CA LYS A 130 8.41 22.52 7.06
C LYS A 130 8.53 21.70 8.33
N VAL A 131 7.45 20.99 8.65
CA VAL A 131 7.34 20.25 9.91
C VAL A 131 7.03 18.80 9.60
N GLY A 132 7.80 17.91 10.21
CA GLY A 132 7.62 16.46 10.13
C GLY A 132 7.15 15.90 11.46
N GLY A 133 6.40 14.79 11.42
CA GLY A 133 6.08 14.03 12.62
C GLY A 133 7.17 13.01 12.96
N VAL A 134 7.44 12.85 14.25
CA VAL A 134 8.37 11.87 14.80
C VAL A 134 7.71 11.04 15.89
N MET A 135 8.08 9.76 15.97
CA MET A 135 7.69 8.86 17.04
C MET A 135 8.83 8.73 18.04
N ASN A 136 8.50 8.83 19.32
CA ASN A 136 9.47 8.84 20.41
C ASN A 136 9.66 7.45 21.01
N SER A 137 10.90 7.09 21.31
CA SER A 137 11.23 6.00 22.25
C SER A 137 11.33 6.42 23.74
N PRO A 138 11.69 7.68 24.12
CA PRO A 138 11.81 8.07 25.53
C PRO A 138 10.62 7.67 26.41
N SER A 139 10.88 7.08 27.57
CA SER A 139 9.88 6.33 28.37
C SER A 139 8.56 7.06 28.67
N VAL A 140 8.55 8.40 28.79
CA VAL A 140 7.33 9.17 29.11
C VAL A 140 6.50 9.50 27.87
N SER A 141 7.12 9.62 26.70
CA SER A 141 6.46 9.89 25.41
C SER A 141 6.54 8.70 24.47
N LYS A 142 6.90 7.52 24.97
CA LYS A 142 7.13 6.32 24.17
C LYS A 142 5.88 5.98 23.36
N GLY A 143 6.06 5.85 22.05
CA GLY A 143 4.98 5.54 21.12
C GLY A 143 4.03 6.71 20.80
N LEU A 144 4.20 7.88 21.42
CA LEU A 144 3.49 9.10 21.09
C LEU A 144 4.26 9.91 20.04
N TRP A 145 3.52 10.65 19.23
CA TRP A 145 4.08 11.46 18.16
C TRP A 145 4.35 12.88 18.66
N THR A 146 5.51 13.40 18.31
CA THR A 146 5.83 14.83 18.40
C THR A 146 6.20 15.32 17.02
N ASP A 147 6.54 16.59 16.87
CA ASP A 147 6.93 17.17 15.60
C ASP A 147 8.25 17.92 15.72
N ASP A 148 8.96 18.01 14.61
CA ASP A 148 10.23 18.72 14.52
C ASP A 148 10.42 19.35 13.12
N ASP A 149 11.41 20.23 12.99
CA ASP A 149 11.79 20.83 11.72
C ASP A 149 12.24 19.74 10.73
N ALA A 150 11.47 19.54 9.66
CA ALA A 150 11.75 18.51 8.67
C ALA A 150 13.05 18.76 7.89
N MET A 151 13.50 20.02 7.83
CA MET A 151 14.68 20.46 7.09
C MET A 151 15.94 20.48 7.96
N GLU A 152 15.84 20.58 9.28
CA GLU A 152 17.03 20.68 10.16
C GLU A 152 17.08 19.64 11.28
N GLY A 153 15.94 19.09 11.69
CA GLY A 153 15.85 18.04 12.71
C GLY A 153 16.57 16.76 12.26
N LYS A 154 17.29 16.12 13.19
CA LYS A 154 18.06 14.89 12.92
C LYS A 154 17.55 13.74 13.76
N HIS A 155 16.82 12.84 13.12
CA HIS A 155 16.18 11.67 13.75
C HIS A 155 16.45 10.41 12.94
N GLY A 156 16.29 9.24 13.56
CA GLY A 156 16.27 7.97 12.81
C GLY A 156 15.01 7.87 11.94
N PHE A 157 14.84 6.77 11.22
CA PHE A 157 13.68 6.58 10.33
C PHE A 157 13.00 5.26 10.64
N ILE A 158 11.67 5.26 10.72
CA ILE A 158 10.89 4.01 10.70
C ILE A 158 10.39 3.81 9.29
N CYS A 159 10.91 2.79 8.63
CA CYS A 159 10.66 2.51 7.23
C CYS A 159 9.71 1.32 7.09
N VAL A 160 8.83 1.37 6.10
CA VAL A 160 8.10 0.20 5.58
C VAL A 160 8.89 -0.34 4.41
N LEU A 161 9.27 -1.61 4.55
CA LEU A 161 9.76 -2.43 3.47
C LEU A 161 8.55 -3.17 2.91
N ALA A 162 8.31 -2.99 1.62
CA ALA A 162 7.33 -3.80 0.93
C ALA A 162 8.08 -4.93 0.19
N PRO A 163 7.52 -6.15 0.13
CA PRO A 163 8.13 -7.24 -0.66
C PRO A 163 8.26 -6.80 -2.13
N VAL A 164 9.22 -7.36 -2.87
CA VAL A 164 9.73 -6.90 -4.21
C VAL A 164 8.69 -6.92 -5.36
N SER A 165 7.39 -6.96 -5.04
CA SER A 165 6.24 -6.84 -5.93
C SER A 165 5.39 -5.57 -5.66
N SER A 166 5.98 -4.46 -5.22
CA SER A 166 5.29 -3.47 -4.38
C SER A 166 5.25 -2.02 -4.87
N CYS A 167 4.68 -1.79 -6.04
CA CYS A 167 3.85 -0.60 -6.17
C CYS A 167 2.44 -0.97 -5.72
N LEU A 168 1.88 -0.17 -4.80
CA LEU A 168 0.52 -0.40 -4.29
C LEU A 168 -0.50 0.02 -5.35
N GLY A 169 -1.39 -0.89 -5.74
CA GLY A 169 -2.56 -0.57 -6.57
C GLY A 169 -2.27 -0.48 -8.06
N GLU A 170 -2.47 0.71 -8.65
CA GLU A 170 -2.38 0.95 -10.10
C GLU A 170 -1.06 1.62 -10.51
N TRP A 171 0.01 1.45 -9.75
CA TRP A 171 1.30 2.09 -10.01
C TRP A 171 2.38 1.06 -10.31
N TYR A 172 3.44 1.47 -10.99
CA TYR A 172 4.59 0.64 -11.30
C TYR A 172 5.87 1.48 -11.51
N GLY A 173 7.00 0.77 -11.53
CA GLY A 173 8.32 1.34 -11.77
C GLY A 173 9.08 1.53 -10.47
N LYS A 174 10.36 1.88 -10.62
CA LYS A 174 11.34 1.95 -9.53
C LYS A 174 10.90 2.85 -8.37
N ASP A 175 10.13 3.90 -8.67
CA ASP A 175 9.64 4.90 -7.72
C ASP A 175 8.10 4.91 -7.60
N CYS A 176 7.41 3.97 -8.24
CA CYS A 176 5.94 3.96 -8.37
C CYS A 176 5.33 5.23 -8.97
N ASP A 177 6.07 5.91 -9.84
CA ASP A 177 5.63 7.14 -10.53
C ASP A 177 4.84 6.87 -11.81
N ASN A 178 4.82 5.63 -12.29
CA ASN A 178 4.10 5.29 -13.52
C ASN A 178 2.77 4.64 -13.17
N HIS A 179 1.69 5.15 -13.75
CA HIS A 179 0.38 4.55 -13.61
C HIS A 179 0.20 3.40 -14.61
N CYS A 180 -0.37 2.27 -14.17
CA CYS A 180 -0.84 1.20 -15.03
C CYS A 180 -1.81 1.76 -16.08
N SER A 181 -1.79 1.22 -17.29
CA SER A 181 -2.79 1.56 -18.30
C SER A 181 -4.20 1.30 -17.79
N ASP A 182 -5.13 2.21 -18.08
CA ASP A 182 -6.55 2.02 -17.81
C ASP A 182 -7.19 0.95 -18.71
N LYS A 183 -6.43 0.44 -19.69
CA LYS A 183 -6.82 -0.63 -20.61
C LYS A 183 -6.29 -2.01 -20.23
N CYS A 184 -5.56 -2.14 -19.13
CA CYS A 184 -5.30 -3.45 -18.54
C CYS A 184 -6.62 -4.05 -18.01
N VAL A 185 -6.82 -5.35 -18.17
CA VAL A 185 -7.96 -6.07 -17.57
C VAL A 185 -7.73 -6.28 -16.07
N GLY A 186 -8.79 -6.18 -15.26
CA GLY A 186 -8.77 -6.46 -13.81
C GLY A 186 -9.10 -5.24 -12.93
N THR A 187 -9.32 -5.47 -11.64
CA THR A 187 -9.76 -4.45 -10.67
C THR A 187 -8.72 -4.08 -9.60
N ILE A 188 -7.73 -4.93 -9.34
CA ILE A 188 -6.66 -4.71 -8.34
C ILE A 188 -5.34 -5.22 -8.93
N ASN A 189 -4.26 -4.43 -8.76
CA ASN A 189 -2.91 -4.76 -9.26
C ASN A 189 -2.93 -5.20 -10.73
N LYS A 190 -3.63 -4.45 -11.59
CA LYS A 190 -3.87 -4.82 -13.00
C LYS A 190 -2.60 -4.90 -13.85
N CYS A 191 -1.48 -4.37 -13.36
CA CYS A 191 -0.19 -4.46 -14.01
C CYS A 191 0.95 -4.82 -13.05
N ASN A 192 2.05 -5.28 -13.63
CA ASN A 192 3.26 -5.66 -12.94
C ASN A 192 3.91 -4.42 -12.30
N PRO A 193 4.21 -4.47 -10.99
CA PRO A 193 4.69 -3.34 -10.20
C PRO A 193 6.10 -2.87 -10.59
N SER A 194 6.90 -3.72 -11.23
CA SER A 194 8.29 -3.39 -11.58
C SER A 194 8.38 -2.77 -12.98
N ASN A 195 7.58 -3.25 -13.94
CA ASN A 195 7.72 -2.86 -15.34
C ASN A 195 6.44 -2.36 -16.01
N GLY A 196 5.27 -2.51 -15.39
CA GLY A 196 3.98 -2.01 -15.88
C GLY A 196 3.22 -2.92 -16.84
N THR A 197 3.68 -4.15 -17.04
CA THR A 197 3.02 -5.13 -17.93
C THR A 197 1.69 -5.59 -17.36
N CYS A 198 0.60 -5.55 -18.12
CA CYS A 198 -0.73 -5.97 -17.67
C CYS A 198 -0.78 -7.49 -17.40
N PHE A 199 -1.26 -7.92 -16.23
CA PHE A 199 -1.29 -9.36 -15.88
C PHE A 199 -2.37 -10.15 -16.63
N TYR A 200 -3.52 -9.53 -16.87
CA TYR A 200 -4.70 -10.19 -17.45
C TYR A 200 -4.95 -9.78 -18.90
N GLY A 201 -3.94 -9.22 -19.57
CA GLY A 201 -4.06 -8.73 -20.94
C GLY A 201 -4.85 -7.41 -21.06
N CYS A 202 -5.31 -7.13 -22.28
CA CYS A 202 -5.88 -5.84 -22.67
C CYS A 202 -7.40 -5.89 -22.85
N LEU A 203 -8.06 -4.76 -22.57
CA LEU A 203 -9.44 -4.55 -22.98
C LEU A 203 -9.59 -4.65 -24.51
N PRO A 204 -10.76 -5.05 -25.04
CA PRO A 204 -11.00 -5.16 -26.47
C PRO A 204 -10.60 -3.89 -27.23
N GLY A 205 -9.87 -4.06 -28.34
CA GLY A 205 -9.35 -2.96 -29.15
C GLY A 205 -7.97 -2.43 -28.73
N TYR A 206 -7.34 -2.97 -27.69
CA TYR A 206 -5.99 -2.62 -27.26
C TYR A 206 -5.02 -3.80 -27.31
N GLN A 207 -3.72 -3.51 -27.47
CA GLN A 207 -2.64 -4.50 -27.58
C GLN A 207 -1.31 -4.02 -26.96
N GLY A 208 -0.37 -4.95 -26.88
CA GLY A 208 0.98 -4.76 -26.32
C GLY A 208 1.02 -4.98 -24.81
N ASP A 209 2.22 -5.19 -24.26
CA ASP A 209 2.44 -5.60 -22.86
C ASP A 209 1.82 -4.65 -21.83
N LYS A 210 1.74 -3.35 -22.15
CA LYS A 210 1.14 -2.32 -21.29
C LYS A 210 -0.23 -1.84 -21.77
N CYS A 211 -0.79 -2.43 -22.82
CA CYS A 211 -2.08 -2.05 -23.41
C CYS A 211 -2.22 -0.57 -23.81
N ASN A 212 -1.12 0.07 -24.22
CA ASN A 212 -1.11 1.48 -24.63
C ASN A 212 -1.34 1.67 -26.14
N GLN A 213 -1.48 0.58 -26.90
CA GLN A 213 -1.62 0.63 -28.36
C GLN A 213 -3.04 0.22 -28.78
N ARG A 214 -3.65 0.94 -29.72
CA ARG A 214 -4.93 0.54 -30.34
C ARG A 214 -4.69 -0.49 -31.46
N LYS A 215 -5.54 -1.52 -31.51
CA LYS A 215 -5.61 -2.44 -32.64
C LYS A 215 -6.19 -1.67 -33.84
N THR A 216 -5.49 -1.65 -34.97
CA THR A 216 -6.03 -1.13 -36.24
C THR A 216 -6.93 -2.18 -36.89
N GLU A 217 -7.85 -1.76 -37.78
CA GLU A 217 -8.82 -2.65 -38.43
C GLU A 217 -8.18 -3.86 -39.16
N LYS A 218 -6.90 -3.76 -39.56
CA LYS A 218 -6.15 -4.88 -40.16
C LYS A 218 -5.70 -5.95 -39.16
N ASN A 219 -5.58 -5.62 -37.87
CA ASN A 219 -5.11 -6.54 -36.82
C ASN A 219 -6.24 -7.25 -36.07
N TYR A 220 -7.50 -6.86 -36.29
CA TYR A 220 -8.66 -7.50 -35.65
C TYR A 220 -8.96 -8.89 -36.22
N HIS A 221 -8.43 -9.20 -37.41
CA HIS A 221 -8.69 -10.45 -38.12
C HIS A 221 -7.58 -11.51 -37.97
N ASN A 222 -6.48 -11.21 -37.27
CA ASN A 222 -5.30 -12.08 -37.21
C ASN A 222 -4.97 -12.66 -35.82
N GLU A 223 -5.77 -12.40 -34.78
CA GLU A 223 -5.70 -13.21 -33.56
C GLU A 223 -6.59 -14.43 -33.75
N GLU A 224 -5.96 -15.55 -34.10
CA GLU A 224 -6.58 -16.86 -33.98
C GLU A 224 -7.11 -17.02 -32.56
N VAL A 225 -8.42 -17.13 -32.45
CA VAL A 225 -9.12 -17.59 -31.26
C VAL A 225 -8.69 -19.03 -31.01
N SER A 226 -7.59 -19.23 -30.28
CA SER A 226 -7.25 -20.55 -29.75
C SER A 226 -8.11 -20.82 -28.52
N GLU A 227 -9.25 -21.46 -28.81
CA GLU A 227 -9.71 -22.63 -28.05
C GLU A 227 -10.12 -22.39 -26.58
N PHE A 228 -11.06 -21.47 -26.33
CA PHE A 228 -12.03 -21.64 -25.23
C PHE A 228 -13.34 -20.85 -25.45
N TYR A 229 -13.94 -21.00 -26.64
CA TYR A 229 -15.37 -20.80 -26.84
C TYR A 229 -15.83 -21.87 -27.83
N LEU A 230 -15.94 -23.10 -27.33
CA LEU A 230 -16.62 -24.15 -28.05
C LEU A 230 -18.09 -23.73 -28.28
N ASP A 231 -18.52 -23.91 -29.52
CA ASP A 231 -19.89 -24.24 -29.90
C ASP A 231 -20.92 -23.12 -30.14
N SER A 232 -20.66 -22.23 -31.10
CA SER A 232 -21.70 -21.37 -31.71
C SER A 232 -21.98 -21.72 -33.18
N ARG A 233 -20.99 -22.24 -33.94
CA ARG A 233 -21.18 -22.52 -35.37
C ARG A 233 -21.83 -23.86 -35.68
N ARG A 234 -21.60 -24.90 -34.86
CA ARG A 234 -22.38 -26.14 -34.95
C ARG A 234 -23.80 -25.91 -34.44
N PHE A 235 -24.00 -25.16 -33.36
CA PHE A 235 -25.34 -24.75 -32.92
C PHE A 235 -26.09 -23.91 -33.95
N GLN A 236 -25.46 -22.96 -34.66
CA GLN A 236 -26.13 -22.19 -35.72
C GLN A 236 -26.53 -23.07 -36.92
N GLN A 237 -25.70 -24.03 -37.33
CA GLN A 237 -26.07 -25.00 -38.37
C GLN A 237 -27.17 -25.96 -37.88
N ILE A 238 -27.11 -26.42 -36.63
CA ILE A 238 -28.15 -27.26 -36.01
C ILE A 238 -29.46 -26.46 -35.84
N PHE A 239 -29.42 -25.17 -35.50
CA PHE A 239 -30.61 -24.31 -35.41
C PHE A 239 -31.25 -24.05 -36.78
N GLN A 240 -30.46 -23.99 -37.85
CA GLN A 240 -30.97 -23.86 -39.23
C GLN A 240 -31.51 -25.19 -39.76
N ILE A 241 -30.89 -26.32 -39.41
CA ILE A 241 -31.38 -27.66 -39.76
C ILE A 241 -32.66 -28.00 -38.98
N LEU A 242 -32.74 -27.66 -37.68
CA LEU A 242 -33.94 -27.83 -36.85
C LEU A 242 -35.06 -26.86 -37.24
N LYS A 243 -34.75 -25.62 -37.66
CA LYS A 243 -35.74 -24.73 -38.29
C LYS A 243 -36.28 -25.32 -39.61
N GLY A 244 -35.44 -25.94 -40.43
CA GLY A 244 -35.87 -26.62 -41.66
C GLY A 244 -36.78 -27.84 -41.41
N LEU A 245 -36.51 -28.61 -40.35
CA LEU A 245 -37.31 -29.78 -39.98
C LEU A 245 -38.64 -29.43 -39.28
N LEU A 246 -38.72 -28.29 -38.58
CA LEU A 246 -39.96 -27.81 -37.93
C LEU A 246 -40.94 -27.12 -38.91
N TYR A 247 -40.49 -26.70 -40.11
CA TYR A 247 -41.37 -26.14 -41.15
C TYR A 247 -42.01 -27.20 -42.07
N LEU A 248 -41.65 -28.48 -41.95
CA LEU A 248 -42.24 -29.58 -42.72
C LEU A 248 -43.46 -30.25 -42.05
N HIS A 249 -43.91 -29.74 -40.90
CA HIS A 249 -45.09 -30.24 -40.18
C HIS A 249 -46.21 -29.21 -39.96
N THR A 250 -46.26 -28.15 -40.78
CA THR A 250 -47.37 -27.19 -40.80
C THR A 250 -47.92 -26.94 -42.21
N TYR A 251 -48.18 -28.03 -42.93
CA TYR A 251 -49.23 -28.15 -43.95
C TYR A 251 -50.01 -29.43 -43.69
#